data_AF-A0A2A3MBZ9-F1
#
_entry.id   AF-A0A2A3MBZ9-F1
#
_cell.length_a   1.000
_cell.length_b   1.000
_cell.length_c   1.000
_cell.angle_alpha   90.00
_cell.angle_beta   90.00
_cell.angle_gamma   90.00
#
_symmetry.space_group_name_H-M   'P 1'
#
loop_
_entity.id
_entity.type
_entity.pdbx_description
1 polymer ?
#
loop_
_entity_poly.entity_id
_entity_poly.type
_entity_poly.pdbx_seq_one_letter_code
_entity_poly.pdbx_strand_id
1 'polypeptide(L)'
;MFVVYDEAGNYAADILFSGRMDAAKLSYGGSTGDSAITVTIIDRMAEWNRIGTERWTDENHRARHDGDRFFYAVAQMAEWPIYWGAKKDAPSFTYE
;
A
#
# COMPACT_ATOMS: atom_id res chain seq x y z
N MET A 1 18.31 -0.24 17.26
CA MET A 1 19.20 0.79 16.69
C MET A 1 19.27 0.52 15.21
N PHE A 2 18.71 1.40 14.38
CA PHE A 2 18.72 1.23 12.93
C PHE A 2 19.84 2.10 12.39
N VAL A 3 20.76 1.51 11.64
CA VAL A 3 21.95 2.19 11.13
C VAL A 3 21.85 2.25 9.61
N VAL A 4 22.11 3.42 9.04
CA VAL A 4 22.26 3.61 7.59
C VAL A 4 23.70 3.31 7.22
N TYR A 5 23.88 2.48 6.19
CA TYR A 5 25.15 2.28 5.51
C TYR A 5 25.12 2.99 4.16
N ASP A 6 26.24 3.56 3.73
CA ASP A 6 26.40 4.09 2.38
C ASP A 6 26.46 2.95 1.35
N GLU A 7 26.47 3.30 0.06
CA GLU A 7 26.53 2.32 -1.04
C GLU A 7 27.86 1.53 -1.07
N ALA A 8 28.89 2.03 -0.38
CA ALA A 8 30.18 1.37 -0.20
C ALA A 8 30.25 0.51 1.08
N GLY A 9 29.16 0.43 1.86
CA GLY A 9 29.06 -0.37 3.08
C GLY A 9 29.65 0.27 4.35
N ASN A 10 29.98 1.56 4.34
CA ASN A 10 30.45 2.27 5.53
C ASN A 10 29.28 2.80 6.36
N TYR A 11 29.48 2.91 7.66
CA TYR A 11 28.51 3.53 8.58
C TYR A 11 28.27 5.00 8.18
N ALA A 12 27.01 5.35 7.88
CA ALA A 12 26.62 6.69 7.50
C ALA A 12 25.96 7.45 8.66
N ALA A 13 24.94 6.87 9.30
CA ALA A 13 24.22 7.52 10.40
C ALA A 13 23.39 6.54 11.24
N ASP A 14 23.07 6.92 12.47
CA ASP A 14 22.05 6.26 13.29
C ASP A 14 20.68 6.91 13.01
N ILE A 15 19.68 6.08 12.73
CA ILE A 15 18.32 6.54 12.47
C ILE A 15 17.62 6.75 13.81
N LEU A 16 17.46 8.02 14.18
CA LEU A 16 16.79 8.40 15.43
C LEU A 16 15.30 8.05 15.43
N PHE A 17 14.65 8.12 14.27
CA PHE A 17 13.22 7.83 14.10
C PHE A 17 12.89 7.45 12.66
N SER A 18 12.07 6.41 12.47
CA SER A 18 11.56 5.99 11.16
C SER A 18 10.05 5.74 11.26
N GLY A 19 9.26 6.57 10.59
CA GLY A 19 7.80 6.46 10.57
C GLY A 19 7.19 7.20 9.39
N ARG A 20 5.89 7.47 9.44
CA ARG A 20 5.20 8.30 8.45
C ARG A 20 4.70 9.60 9.07
N MET A 21 4.56 10.62 8.22
CA MET A 21 3.82 11.83 8.56
C MET A 21 2.32 11.50 8.55
N ASP A 22 1.60 11.86 9.61
CA ASP A 22 0.14 11.67 9.68
C ASP A 22 -0.60 12.82 8.98
N ALA A 23 -0.75 13.96 9.66
CA ALA A 23 -1.34 15.17 9.09
C ALA A 23 -0.52 16.40 9.49
N ALA A 24 -0.11 17.20 8.51
CA ALA A 24 0.50 18.50 8.76
C ALA A 24 -0.56 19.51 9.16
N LYS A 25 -0.40 20.15 10.31
CA LYS A 25 -1.21 21.30 10.75
C LYS A 25 -0.51 22.58 10.32
N LEU A 26 -1.11 23.27 9.38
CA LEU A 26 -0.63 24.54 8.85
C LEU A 26 -1.40 25.68 9.53
N SER A 27 -0.69 26.56 10.21
CA SER A 27 -1.23 27.81 10.75
C SER A 27 -0.62 28.97 9.98
N TYR A 28 -1.47 29.80 9.37
CA TYR A 28 -1.03 31.00 8.66
C TYR A 28 -1.47 32.24 9.45
N GLY A 29 -0.48 33.01 9.92
CA GLY A 29 -0.69 34.17 10.78
C GLY A 29 -0.99 35.50 10.06
N GLY A 30 -1.06 35.51 8.71
CA GLY A 30 -1.28 36.74 7.94
C GLY A 30 -0.05 37.67 7.92
N SER A 31 -0.27 38.96 7.63
CA SER A 31 0.83 39.95 7.45
C SER A 31 1.59 40.33 8.72
N THR A 32 1.05 40.01 9.90
CA THR A 32 1.60 40.43 11.20
C THR A 32 1.69 39.30 12.22
N GLY A 33 1.41 38.05 11.82
CA GLY A 33 1.42 36.89 12.71
C GLY A 33 2.35 35.80 12.21
N ASP A 34 2.78 34.94 13.13
CA ASP A 34 3.69 33.85 12.82
C ASP A 34 2.98 32.75 12.02
N SER A 35 3.61 32.34 10.92
CA SER A 35 3.19 31.16 10.17
C SER A 35 3.93 29.95 10.71
N ALA A 36 3.20 28.92 11.12
CA ALA A 36 3.76 27.72 11.73
C ALA A 36 3.24 26.46 11.02
N ILE A 37 4.15 25.52 10.78
CA ILE A 37 3.85 24.21 10.22
C ILE A 37 4.19 23.17 11.29
N THR A 38 3.17 22.56 11.86
CA THR A 38 3.33 21.49 12.86
C THR A 38 3.09 20.15 12.19
N VAL A 39 4.14 19.34 12.11
CA VAL A 39 4.07 18.00 11.53
C VAL A 39 4.16 16.95 12.64
N THR A 40 3.08 16.20 12.84
CA THR A 40 3.11 15.04 13.73
C THR A 40 3.67 13.84 12.99
N ILE A 41 4.74 13.27 13.51
CA ILE A 41 5.36 12.06 12.98
C ILE A 41 4.91 10.87 13.83
N ILE A 42 4.36 9.83 13.20
CA ILE A 42 3.86 8.63 13.85
C ILE A 42 4.77 7.44 13.57
N ASP A 43 4.94 6.58 14.58
CA ASP A 43 5.73 5.36 14.46
C ASP A 43 5.02 4.33 13.57
N ARG A 44 5.78 3.40 12.99
CA ARG A 44 5.30 2.33 12.12
C ARG A 44 4.30 1.41 12.83
N MET A 45 4.37 1.29 14.15
CA MET A 45 3.40 0.51 14.95
C MET A 45 2.01 1.15 14.99
N ALA A 46 1.93 2.48 14.94
CA ALA A 46 0.65 3.17 14.89
C ALA A 46 -0.09 2.94 13.56
N GLU A 47 0.68 2.74 12.47
CA GLU A 47 0.13 2.41 11.15
C GLU A 47 -0.59 1.06 11.14
N TRP A 48 -0.12 0.07 11.88
CA TRP A 48 -0.77 -1.25 11.96
C TRP A 48 -2.16 -1.21 12.60
N ASN A 49 -2.46 -0.17 13.38
CA ASN A 49 -3.78 0.02 13.96
C ASN A 49 -4.74 0.75 13.02
N ARG A 50 -4.26 1.31 11.90
CA ARG A 50 -5.15 1.83 10.86
C ARG A 50 -5.78 0.65 10.13
N ILE A 51 -7.11 0.66 10.06
CA ILE A 51 -7.85 -0.28 9.23
C ILE A 51 -7.42 -0.01 7.78
N GLY A 52 -6.73 -0.97 7.18
CA GLY A 52 -6.33 -0.89 5.79
C GLY A 52 -7.55 -0.66 4.92
N THR A 53 -7.49 0.36 4.05
CA THR A 53 -8.54 0.61 3.05
C THR A 53 -8.44 -0.38 1.88
N GLU A 54 -7.45 -1.25 1.91
CA GLU A 54 -7.17 -2.19 0.84
C GLU A 54 -8.21 -3.29 0.79
N ARG A 55 -8.84 -3.42 -0.38
CA ARG A 55 -9.64 -4.59 -0.73
C ARG A 55 -8.81 -5.48 -1.64
N TRP A 56 -8.89 -6.80 -1.45
CA TRP A 56 -8.23 -7.79 -2.30
C TRP A 56 -9.00 -8.01 -3.61
N THR A 57 -9.20 -6.91 -4.35
CA THR A 57 -9.88 -6.89 -5.65
C THR A 57 -8.86 -6.64 -6.76
N ASP A 58 -9.19 -7.11 -7.96
CA ASP A 58 -8.35 -6.91 -9.15
C ASP A 58 -8.06 -5.43 -9.45
N GLU A 59 -9.04 -4.55 -9.28
CA GLU A 59 -8.86 -3.10 -9.44
C GLU A 59 -7.79 -2.53 -8.50
N ASN A 60 -7.86 -2.88 -7.21
CA ASN A 60 -6.92 -2.38 -6.21
C ASN A 60 -5.52 -2.99 -6.36
N HIS A 61 -5.42 -4.17 -6.97
CA HIS A 61 -4.13 -4.79 -7.29
C HIS A 61 -3.45 -4.11 -8.48
N ARG A 62 -4.21 -3.87 -9.56
CA ARG A 62 -3.73 -3.14 -10.74
C ARG A 62 -3.29 -1.72 -10.41
N ALA A 63 -3.95 -1.06 -9.45
CA ALA A 63 -3.54 0.26 -8.98
C ALA A 63 -2.13 0.30 -8.37
N ARG A 64 -1.61 -0.83 -7.85
CA ARG A 64 -0.28 -0.94 -7.23
C ARG A 64 0.76 -1.59 -8.15
N HIS A 65 0.32 -2.55 -8.94
CA HIS A 65 1.17 -3.35 -9.81
C HIS A 65 0.58 -3.31 -11.22
N ASP A 66 0.98 -2.30 -11.98
CA ASP A 66 0.52 -2.13 -13.35
C ASP A 66 1.07 -3.30 -14.20
N GLY A 67 0.16 -4.19 -14.62
CA GLY A 67 0.48 -5.43 -15.32
C GLY A 67 0.23 -6.73 -14.54
N ASP A 68 -0.01 -6.68 -13.24
CA ASP A 68 -0.32 -7.89 -12.46
C ASP A 68 -1.84 -8.08 -12.26
N ARG A 69 -2.38 -9.08 -12.94
CA ARG A 69 -3.80 -9.46 -12.93
C ARG A 69 -4.09 -10.70 -12.07
N PHE A 70 -3.28 -10.98 -11.06
CA PHE A 70 -3.46 -12.17 -10.21
C PHE A 70 -4.90 -12.33 -9.66
N PHE A 71 -5.52 -11.24 -9.21
CA PHE A 71 -6.88 -11.27 -8.64
C PHE A 71 -8.02 -11.36 -9.68
N TYR A 72 -7.73 -11.21 -10.97
CA TYR A 72 -8.73 -11.38 -12.03
C TYR A 72 -9.32 -12.78 -12.05
N ALA A 73 -8.46 -13.80 -11.99
CA ALA A 73 -8.87 -15.19 -12.01
C ALA A 73 -9.71 -15.55 -10.77
N VAL A 74 -9.37 -14.98 -9.60
CA VAL A 74 -10.09 -15.22 -8.34
C VAL A 74 -11.55 -14.77 -8.43
N ALA A 75 -11.81 -13.63 -9.07
CA ALA A 75 -13.17 -13.14 -9.28
C ALA A 75 -13.98 -14.07 -10.19
N GLN A 76 -13.38 -14.55 -11.28
CA GLN A 76 -14.05 -15.49 -12.21
C GLN A 76 -14.24 -16.88 -11.62
N MET A 77 -13.33 -17.35 -10.76
CA MET A 77 -13.42 -18.66 -10.11
C MET A 77 -14.63 -18.79 -9.18
N ALA A 78 -15.12 -17.70 -8.61
CA ALA A 78 -16.30 -17.72 -7.73
C ALA A 78 -17.59 -18.08 -8.49
N GLU A 79 -17.69 -17.70 -9.77
CA GLU A 79 -18.87 -17.92 -10.62
C GLU A 79 -18.70 -19.12 -11.56
N TRP A 80 -17.56 -19.83 -11.45
CA TRP A 80 -17.19 -20.85 -12.40
C TRP A 80 -17.97 -22.16 -12.16
N PRO A 81 -18.74 -22.64 -13.15
CA PRO A 81 -19.37 -23.94 -13.03
C PRO A 81 -18.31 -25.05 -13.12
N ILE A 82 -18.08 -25.74 -12.00
CA ILE A 82 -17.17 -26.90 -11.93
C ILE A 82 -17.97 -28.16 -12.28
N TYR A 83 -17.59 -28.81 -13.38
CA TYR A 83 -18.20 -30.07 -13.81
C TYR A 83 -17.28 -31.25 -13.48
N TRP A 84 -17.68 -32.07 -12.50
CA TRP A 84 -16.95 -33.29 -12.14
C TRP A 84 -17.42 -34.47 -13.00
N GLY A 85 -16.50 -35.10 -13.74
CA GLY A 85 -16.80 -36.32 -14.52
C GLY A 85 -17.70 -36.12 -15.75
N ALA A 86 -17.93 -34.89 -16.19
CA ALA A 86 -18.69 -34.59 -17.40
C ALA A 86 -17.81 -34.61 -18.65
N LYS A 87 -18.41 -34.96 -19.81
CA LYS A 87 -17.76 -34.91 -21.13
C LYS A 87 -17.52 -33.48 -21.65
N LYS A 88 -17.82 -32.47 -20.84
CA LYS A 88 -17.85 -31.06 -21.19
C LYS A 88 -16.77 -30.37 -20.37
N ASP A 89 -15.82 -29.76 -21.04
CA ASP A 89 -14.74 -29.03 -20.39
C ASP A 89 -15.25 -27.74 -19.73
N ALA A 90 -14.53 -27.32 -18.70
CA ALA A 90 -14.71 -26.00 -18.11
C ALA A 90 -14.42 -24.90 -19.15
N PRO A 91 -15.17 -23.78 -19.16
CA PRO A 91 -14.91 -22.67 -20.08
C PRO A 91 -13.47 -22.12 -19.94
N SER A 92 -12.83 -21.67 -21.02
CA SER A 92 -11.48 -21.10 -20.97
C SER A 92 -11.45 -19.71 -20.36
N PHE A 93 -10.37 -19.35 -19.65
CA PHE A 93 -10.13 -17.96 -19.25
C PHE A 93 -10.05 -17.04 -20.48
N THR A 94 -10.97 -16.08 -20.59
CA THR A 94 -10.87 -15.00 -21.56
C THR A 94 -10.23 -13.79 -20.90
N TYR A 95 -9.19 -13.23 -21.51
CA TYR A 95 -8.55 -12.00 -21.07
C TYR A 95 -9.04 -10.87 -21.99
N GLU A 96 -9.90 -9.99 -21.48
CA GLU A 96 -10.21 -8.69 -22.13
C GLU A 96 -9.29 -7.57 -21.58
#